data_AF-A0A850LXD5-F1
#
_entry.id   AF-A0A850LXD5-F1
#
_cell.length_a   1.000
_cell.length_b   1.000
_cell.length_c   1.000
_cell.angle_alpha   90.00
_cell.angle_beta   90.00
_cell.angle_gamma   90.00
#
_symmetry.space_group_name_H-M   'P 1'
#
loop_
_entity.id
_entity.type
_entity.pdbx_description
1 polymer ?
#
loop_
_entity_poly.entity_id
_entity_poly.type
_entity_poly.pdbx_seq_one_letter_code
_entity_poly.pdbx_strand_id
1 'polypeptide(L)' 'MSNDDSESKNNTISIPNSLAEKIKKRMKGTDFSSMSEYVTFILRKVIFKIESDEEKREAFSKEEEAKVKERLRNLGYID' A
#
# COMPACT_ATOMS: atom_id res chain seq x y z
N MET A 1 -6.72 36.00 14.05
CA MET A 1 -7.19 35.03 13.05
C MET A 1 -6.01 34.15 12.69
N SER A 2 -6.09 32.86 12.98
CA SER A 2 -5.08 31.87 12.63
C SER A 2 -5.17 31.57 11.13
N ASN A 3 -4.15 31.91 10.36
CA ASN A 3 -3.92 31.27 9.08
C ASN A 3 -3.25 29.92 9.39
N ASP A 4 -4.07 28.89 9.61
CA ASP A 4 -3.62 27.51 9.51
C ASP A 4 -3.55 27.19 8.01
N ASP A 5 -2.53 27.75 7.34
CA ASP A 5 -2.14 27.31 6.02
C ASP A 5 -1.54 25.92 6.21
N SER A 6 -2.37 24.89 6.08
CA SER A 6 -1.94 23.50 5.97
C SER A 6 -1.12 23.36 4.68
N GLU A 7 0.12 23.82 4.73
CA GLU A 7 1.07 23.75 3.65
C GLU A 7 1.25 22.27 3.32
N SER A 8 0.66 21.84 2.20
CA SER A 8 0.81 20.48 1.69
C SER A 8 2.30 20.21 1.46
N LYS A 9 2.96 19.63 2.47
CA LYS A 9 4.40 19.33 2.48
C LYS A 9 4.70 18.33 1.37
N ASN A 10 5.22 18.83 0.27
CA ASN A 10 5.62 18.03 -0.87
C ASN A 10 7.12 17.75 -0.78
N ASN A 11 7.50 16.48 -0.97
CA ASN A 11 8.91 16.08 -1.04
C ASN A 11 9.34 15.97 -2.51
N THR A 12 10.49 16.56 -2.85
CA THR A 12 11.09 16.43 -4.18
C THR A 12 11.92 15.16 -4.24
N ILE A 13 11.62 14.28 -5.19
CA ILE A 13 12.30 13.00 -5.36
C ILE A 13 12.96 12.98 -6.75
N SER A 14 14.26 12.73 -6.79
CA SER A 14 14.98 12.55 -8.05
C SER A 14 14.79 11.12 -8.56
N ILE A 15 14.28 10.98 -9.78
CA ILE A 15 14.13 9.71 -10.47
C ILE A 15 14.92 9.72 -11.78
N PRO A 16 15.44 8.57 -12.25
CA PRO A 16 16.10 8.49 -13.55
C PRO A 16 15.18 8.94 -14.68
N ASN A 17 15.74 9.66 -15.66
CA ASN A 17 14.98 10.15 -16.83
C ASN A 17 14.25 9.02 -17.57
N SER A 18 14.88 7.85 -17.68
CA SER A 18 14.30 6.65 -18.30
C SER A 18 13.02 6.17 -17.59
N LEU A 19 12.93 6.35 -16.28
CA LEU A 19 11.76 6.01 -15.48
C LEU A 19 10.69 7.08 -15.62
N ALA A 20 11.07 8.36 -15.55
CA ALA A 20 10.18 9.50 -15.73
C ALA A 20 9.45 9.45 -17.09
N GLU A 21 10.16 9.09 -18.17
CA GLU A 21 9.54 8.91 -19.49
C GLU A 21 8.52 7.77 -19.53
N LYS A 22 8.83 6.62 -18.91
CA LYS A 22 7.89 5.49 -18.82
C LYS A 22 6.64 5.87 -18.04
N ILE A 23 6.80 6.60 -16.95
CA ILE A 23 5.71 7.14 -16.13
C ILE A 23 4.85 8.08 -16.97
N LYS A 24 5.47 9.03 -17.69
CA LYS A 24 4.77 9.97 -18.57
C LYS A 24 4.01 9.26 -19.70
N LYS A 25 4.59 8.21 -20.30
CA LYS A 25 3.92 7.41 -21.34
C LYS A 25 2.69 6.67 -20.79
N ARG A 26 2.80 6.05 -19.61
CA ARG A 26 1.65 5.39 -18.96
C ARG A 26 0.57 6.38 -18.54
N MET A 27 0.96 7.56 -18.06
CA MET A 27 0.02 8.59 -17.60
C MET A 27 -0.88 9.12 -18.73
N LYS A 28 -0.45 9.09 -20.00
CA LYS A 28 -1.26 9.57 -21.13
C LYS A 28 -2.57 8.81 -21.34
N GLY A 29 -2.70 7.61 -20.78
CA GLY A 29 -3.92 6.78 -20.88
C GLY A 29 -4.73 6.74 -19.59
N THR A 30 -4.48 7.65 -18.65
CA THR A 30 -5.13 7.67 -17.34
C THR A 30 -5.74 9.04 -17.07
N ASP A 31 -6.70 9.09 -16.14
CA ASP A 31 -7.42 10.32 -15.77
C ASP A 31 -6.64 11.23 -14.81
N PHE A 32 -5.33 11.03 -14.67
CA PHE A 32 -4.50 11.82 -13.76
C PHE A 32 -4.14 13.17 -14.36
N SER A 33 -4.39 14.23 -13.59
CA SER A 33 -4.14 15.62 -13.98
C SER A 33 -2.67 16.01 -13.87
N SER A 34 -1.91 15.32 -13.02
CA SER A 34 -0.50 15.61 -12.72
C SER A 34 0.34 14.35 -12.58
N MET A 35 1.61 14.46 -12.97
CA MET A 35 2.59 13.39 -12.77
C MET A 35 2.80 13.07 -11.30
N SER A 36 2.80 14.09 -10.44
CA SER A 36 2.92 13.92 -8.99
C SER A 36 1.77 13.07 -8.44
N GLU A 37 0.54 13.34 -8.89
CA GLU A 37 -0.66 12.63 -8.47
C GLU A 37 -0.61 11.14 -8.87
N TYR A 38 -0.22 10.89 -10.12
CA TYR A 38 -0.05 9.52 -10.62
C TYR A 38 1.04 8.75 -9.87
N VAL A 39 2.18 9.38 -9.59
CA VAL A 39 3.28 8.76 -8.82
C VAL A 39 2.82 8.48 -7.39
N THR A 40 2.14 9.43 -6.73
CA THR A 40 1.58 9.22 -5.38
C THR A 40 0.60 8.05 -5.35
N PHE A 41 -0.27 7.93 -6.36
CA PHE A 41 -1.20 6.80 -6.46
C PHE A 41 -0.46 5.45 -6.57
N ILE A 42 0.56 5.37 -7.42
CA ILE A 42 1.37 4.15 -7.56
C ILE A 42 2.06 3.81 -6.24
N LEU A 43 2.71 4.80 -5.61
CA LEU A 43 3.44 4.59 -4.35
C LEU A 43 2.50 4.09 -3.25
N ARG A 44 1.33 4.72 -3.08
CA ARG A 44 0.30 4.24 -2.12
C ARG A 44 -0.12 2.80 -2.41
N LYS A 45 -0.37 2.46 -3.68
CA LYS A 45 -0.79 1.10 -4.05
C LYS A 45 0.31 0.06 -3.78
N VAL A 46 1.57 0.42 -4.01
CA VAL A 46 2.72 -0.46 -3.74
C VAL A 46 2.91 -0.64 -2.24
N ILE A 47 2.87 0.45 -1.46
CA ILE A 47 2.98 0.39 0.01
C ILE A 47 1.84 -0.46 0.59
N PHE A 48 0.59 -0.18 0.20
CA PHE A 48 -0.56 -0.96 0.66
C PHE A 48 -0.41 -2.45 0.33
N LYS A 49 0.12 -2.79 -0.85
CA LYS A 49 0.36 -4.19 -1.21
C LYS A 49 1.44 -4.83 -0.34
N ILE A 50 2.54 -4.12 -0.07
CA ILE A 50 3.62 -4.61 0.79
C ILE A 50 3.08 -4.82 2.21
N GLU A 51 2.43 -3.81 2.79
CA GLU A 51 1.85 -3.86 4.13
C GLU A 51 0.77 -4.95 4.23
N SER A 52 -0.13 -5.06 3.26
CA SER A 52 -1.13 -6.13 3.23
C SER A 52 -0.52 -7.51 3.08
N ASP A 53 0.57 -7.65 2.32
CA ASP A 53 1.28 -8.92 2.19
C ASP A 53 2.09 -9.24 3.46
N GLU A 54 2.54 -8.22 4.22
CA GLU A 54 3.17 -8.35 5.53
C GLU A 54 2.14 -8.72 6.62
N GLU A 55 1.03 -7.99 6.71
CA GLU A 55 -0.10 -8.29 7.59
C GLU A 55 -0.70 -9.67 7.28
N LYS A 56 -0.77 -10.08 6.01
CA LYS A 56 -1.16 -11.46 5.67
C LYS A 56 -0.11 -12.47 6.10
N ARG A 57 1.19 -12.18 5.97
CA ARG A 57 2.23 -13.08 6.50
C ARG A 57 2.17 -13.19 8.02
N GLU A 58 1.83 -12.11 8.71
CA GLU A 58 1.65 -12.09 10.17
C GLU A 58 0.35 -12.79 10.60
N ALA A 59 -0.78 -12.55 9.93
CA ALA A 59 -2.08 -13.20 10.19
C ALA A 59 -2.11 -14.69 9.80
N PHE A 60 -1.31 -15.12 8.82
CA PHE A 60 -1.09 -16.53 8.51
C PHE A 60 0.12 -17.11 9.27
N SER A 61 0.64 -16.43 10.29
CA SER A 61 1.62 -17.02 11.20
C SER A 61 1.02 -18.28 11.82
N LYS A 62 1.81 -19.36 11.87
CA LYS A 62 1.45 -20.69 12.40
C LYS A 62 0.76 -20.64 13.77
N GLU A 63 0.97 -19.56 14.52
CA GLU A 63 0.39 -19.31 15.83
C GLU A 63 -1.14 -19.03 15.79
N GLU A 64 -1.62 -18.27 14.80
CA GLU A 64 -3.08 -18.07 14.64
C GLU A 64 -3.75 -19.34 14.13
N GLU A 65 -3.11 -20.07 13.21
CA GLU A 65 -3.62 -21.36 12.73
C GLU A 65 -3.72 -22.39 13.87
N ALA A 66 -2.75 -22.40 14.79
CA ALA A 66 -2.78 -23.23 16.00
C ALA A 66 -3.93 -22.83 16.94
N LYS A 67 -4.13 -21.53 17.19
CA LYS A 67 -5.24 -21.03 18.03
C LYS A 67 -6.62 -21.36 17.43
N VAL A 68 -6.76 -21.26 16.11
CA VAL A 68 -8.01 -21.63 15.41
C VAL A 68 -8.23 -23.14 15.47
N LYS A 69 -7.20 -23.96 15.25
CA LYS A 69 -7.29 -25.42 15.41
C LYS A 69 -7.65 -25.83 16.84
N GLU A 70 -7.06 -25.20 17.85
CA GLU A 70 -7.38 -25.47 19.26
C GLU A 70 -8.83 -25.11 19.59
N ARG A 71 -9.31 -23.95 19.14
CA ARG A 71 -10.72 -23.55 19.29
C ARG A 71 -11.68 -24.51 18.61
N LEU A 72 -11.33 -25.00 17.41
CA LEU A 72 -12.17 -25.96 16.67
C LEU A 72 -12.17 -27.35 17.32
N ARG A 73 -11.05 -27.81 17.89
CA ARG A 73 -10.99 -29.04 18.72
C ARG A 73 -11.85 -28.90 19.98
N ASN A 74 -11.75 -27.78 20.69
CA ASN A 74 -12.54 -27.51 21.88
C ASN A 74 -14.05 -27.44 21.59
N LEU A 75 -14.43 -27.07 20.37
CA LEU A 75 -15.81 -27.05 19.88
C LEU A 75 -16.24 -28.37 19.23
N GLY A 76 -15.36 -29.38 19.14
CA GLY A 76 -15.68 -30.72 18.63
C GLY A 76 -15.85 -30.84 17.12
N TYR A 77 -15.35 -29.87 16.35
CA TYR A 77 -15.44 -29.89 14.87
C TYR A 77 -14.31 -30.68 14.20
N ILE A 78 -13.25 -31.00 14.94
CA ILE A 78 -12.10 -31.78 14.46
C ILE A 78 -11.52 -32.56 15.64
N ASP A 79 -11.21 -33.84 15.42
CA ASP A 79 -10.49 -34.73 16.35
C ASP A 79 -8.97 -34.49 16.29
#